data_AF-A0A1I1XDB5-F1
#
_entry.id   AF-A0A1I1XDB5-F1
#
_cell.length_a   1.000
_cell.length_b   1.000
_cell.length_c   1.000
_cell.angle_alpha   90.00
_cell.angle_beta   90.00
_cell.angle_gamma   90.00
#
_symmetry.space_group_name_H-M   'P 1'
#
loop_
_entity.id
_entity.type
_entity.pdbx_description
1 polymer ?
#
loop_
_entity_poly.entity_id
_entity_poly.type
_entity_poly.pdbx_seq_one_letter_code
_entity_poly.pdbx_strand_id
1 'polypeptide(L)'
;MIMLVGILVSGCLNATVSLSINGKDKVSGEVMVAVPPTSDRHDFRLRVPEELSDKVRLSSYREGEARGSKLEFDELSFEEVERLAAELNRAGSRYKLSISRSGSLVEVRGSVDLTPLAETDSEVLVEISAPGEVTTTNGETNAGMVSWRPQPGEVTEMSATFQFTDARSAGLFGWSLVLGGVTFGTALLVAVLALVTRQRARADSGRR
;
A
#
# COMPACT_ATOMS: atom_id res chain seq x y z
N MET A 1 -40.83 18.26 34.81
CA MET A 1 -40.08 17.00 34.98
C MET A 1 -39.43 16.70 33.64
N ILE A 2 -38.24 17.26 33.42
CA ILE A 2 -37.48 17.08 32.17
C ILE A 2 -36.82 15.71 32.30
N MET A 3 -37.28 14.77 31.49
CA MET A 3 -36.77 13.40 31.42
C MET A 3 -35.42 13.45 30.72
N LEU A 4 -34.36 13.50 31.52
CA LEU A 4 -32.99 13.26 31.09
C LEU A 4 -32.86 11.79 30.73
N VAL A 5 -33.08 11.45 29.46
CA VAL A 5 -32.70 10.14 28.92
C VAL A 5 -31.19 10.20 28.70
N GLY A 6 -30.43 9.83 29.74
CA GLY A 6 -29.03 9.54 29.62
C GLY A 6 -28.87 8.26 28.80
N ILE A 7 -28.55 8.41 27.52
CA ILE A 7 -28.04 7.30 26.72
C ILE A 7 -26.68 6.96 27.33
N LEU A 8 -26.61 5.81 27.98
CA LEU A 8 -25.36 5.18 28.40
C LEU A 8 -24.59 4.76 27.14
N VAL A 9 -23.84 5.68 26.54
CA VAL A 9 -22.83 5.37 25.52
C VAL A 9 -21.58 4.85 26.24
N SER A 10 -21.67 3.66 26.80
CA SER A 10 -20.52 2.98 27.41
C SER A 10 -20.14 1.81 26.50
N GLY A 11 -19.33 2.07 25.47
CA GLY A 11 -18.77 0.95 24.71
C GLY A 11 -18.02 1.23 23.41
N CYS A 12 -18.18 2.36 22.73
CA CYS A 12 -17.73 2.45 21.34
C CYS A 12 -16.21 2.55 21.15
N LEU A 13 -15.52 1.40 21.13
CA LEU A 13 -14.16 1.31 20.59
C LEU A 13 -14.23 1.60 19.09
N ASN A 14 -13.54 2.63 18.63
CA ASN A 14 -13.41 2.91 17.20
C ASN A 14 -11.96 2.73 16.78
N ALA A 15 -11.71 1.85 15.82
CA ALA A 15 -10.40 1.63 15.24
C ALA A 15 -10.44 1.85 13.74
N THR A 16 -9.54 2.68 13.24
CA THR A 16 -9.39 2.93 11.80
C THR A 16 -7.95 2.64 11.39
N VAL A 17 -7.80 1.86 10.33
CA VAL A 17 -6.52 1.54 9.71
C VAL A 17 -6.58 1.96 8.26
N SER A 18 -5.72 2.88 7.86
CA SER A 18 -5.65 3.36 6.48
C SER A 18 -4.23 3.17 5.97
N LEU A 19 -4.07 2.33 4.95
CA LEU A 19 -2.79 2.01 4.33
C LEU A 19 -2.75 2.50 2.88
N SER A 20 -1.59 2.96 2.46
CA SER A 20 -1.30 3.32 1.08
C SER A 20 0.00 2.67 0.63
N ILE A 21 -0.13 1.76 -0.32
CA ILE A 21 1.00 1.12 -0.99
C ILE A 21 1.38 2.01 -2.18
N ASN A 22 2.66 2.24 -2.44
CA ASN A 22 3.13 3.00 -3.59
C ASN A 22 3.81 2.12 -4.64
N GLY A 23 4.10 2.68 -5.82
CA GLY A 23 4.69 1.95 -6.95
C GLY A 23 6.12 1.44 -6.73
N LYS A 24 6.74 1.76 -5.59
CA LYS A 24 8.10 1.35 -5.19
C LYS A 24 8.09 0.31 -4.07
N ASP A 25 6.97 -0.37 -3.85
CA ASP A 25 6.79 -1.37 -2.79
C ASP A 25 7.02 -0.81 -1.39
N LYS A 26 6.62 0.45 -1.19
CA LYS A 26 6.58 1.11 0.11
C LYS A 26 5.15 1.33 0.55
N VAL A 27 4.95 1.32 1.86
CA VAL A 27 3.67 1.48 2.52
C VAL A 27 3.78 2.64 3.50
N SER A 28 2.89 3.60 3.35
CA SER A 28 2.64 4.63 4.35
C SER A 28 1.25 4.41 4.91
N GLY A 29 1.01 4.76 6.15
CA GLY A 29 -0.27 4.49 6.76
C GLY A 29 -0.49 5.13 8.11
N GLU A 30 -1.73 5.02 8.54
CA GLU A 30 -2.23 5.53 9.79
C GLU A 30 -3.04 4.44 10.49
N VAL A 31 -2.82 4.29 11.79
CA VAL A 31 -3.58 3.42 12.68
C VAL A 31 -4.07 4.27 13.83
N MET A 32 -5.38 4.42 13.92
CA MET A 32 -6.05 5.16 14.98
C MET A 32 -6.87 4.19 15.82
N VAL A 33 -6.71 4.25 17.14
CA VAL A 33 -7.54 3.52 18.09
C VAL A 33 -8.05 4.51 19.13
N ALA A 34 -9.37 4.68 19.18
CA ALA A 34 -10.07 5.55 20.09
C ALA A 34 -11.00 4.75 21.01
N VAL A 35 -10.98 5.08 22.30
CA VAL A 35 -11.88 4.53 23.33
C VAL A 35 -12.63 5.66 24.05
N PRO A 36 -13.87 5.41 24.52
CA PRO A 36 -14.62 6.38 25.30
C PRO A 36 -14.00 6.56 26.70
N PRO A 37 -14.24 7.73 27.33
CA PRO A 37 -13.56 8.16 28.56
C PRO A 37 -13.85 7.31 29.80
N THR A 38 -14.87 6.45 29.75
CA THR A 38 -15.28 5.55 30.84
C THR A 38 -14.53 4.21 30.85
N SER A 39 -13.67 3.96 29.86
CA SER A 39 -12.84 2.77 29.84
C SER A 39 -11.59 2.98 30.72
N ASP A 40 -11.45 2.19 31.78
CA ASP A 40 -10.24 2.08 32.63
C ASP A 40 -9.01 1.50 31.87
N ARG A 41 -9.08 1.50 30.53
CA ARG A 41 -8.11 0.88 29.64
C ARG A 41 -6.97 1.86 29.48
N HIS A 42 -6.02 1.74 30.41
CA HIS A 42 -4.80 2.53 30.49
C HIS A 42 -4.14 2.64 29.12
N ASP A 43 -3.66 3.85 28.81
CA ASP A 43 -2.88 4.24 27.64
C ASP A 43 -2.26 3.03 26.93
N PHE A 44 -2.76 2.69 25.74
CA PHE A 44 -2.19 1.64 24.90
C PHE A 44 -0.73 2.01 24.64
N ARG A 45 0.20 1.44 25.43
CA ARG A 45 1.63 1.74 25.34
C ARG A 45 2.22 0.92 24.19
N LEU A 46 2.01 1.37 22.96
CA LEU A 46 2.71 0.81 21.80
C LEU A 46 4.20 1.06 22.00
N ARG A 47 5.00 -0.01 21.97
CA ARG A 47 6.44 0.11 21.86
C ARG A 47 6.78 0.07 20.37
N VAL A 48 7.17 1.22 19.83
CA VAL A 48 7.75 1.30 18.50
C VAL A 48 9.16 0.72 18.57
N PRO A 49 9.53 -0.23 17.69
CA PRO A 49 10.90 -0.73 17.60
C PRO A 49 11.89 0.40 17.34
N GLU A 50 13.05 0.36 17.98
CA GLU A 50 14.06 1.42 17.87
C GLU A 50 14.56 1.56 16.42
N GLU A 51 14.57 0.49 15.62
CA GLU A 51 14.97 0.57 14.22
C GLU A 51 13.96 1.31 13.33
N LEU A 52 12.72 1.49 13.81
CA LEU A 52 11.64 2.15 13.08
C LEU A 52 11.28 3.53 13.65
N SER A 53 11.97 3.99 14.69
CA SER A 53 11.65 5.25 15.39
C SER A 53 11.66 6.48 14.48
N ASP A 54 12.48 6.47 13.43
CA ASP A 54 12.60 7.58 12.48
C ASP A 54 11.45 7.61 11.47
N LYS A 55 10.79 6.46 11.25
CA LYS A 55 9.73 6.28 10.24
C LYS A 55 8.34 6.10 10.84
N VAL A 56 8.25 5.82 12.14
CA VAL A 56 7.01 5.54 12.86
C VAL A 56 6.85 6.57 13.97
N ARG A 57 5.70 7.23 14.00
CA ARG A 57 5.35 8.24 14.99
C ARG A 57 4.14 7.77 15.77
N LEU A 58 4.29 7.73 17.09
CA LEU A 58 3.19 7.49 18.01
C LEU A 58 2.78 8.80 18.67
N SER A 59 1.48 9.12 18.62
CA SER A 59 0.91 10.30 19.23
C SER A 59 -0.39 9.98 19.97
N SER A 60 -0.76 10.81 20.93
CA SER A 60 -2.05 10.69 21.61
C SER A 60 -3.17 11.19 20.71
N TYR A 61 -4.25 10.42 20.59
CA TYR A 61 -5.47 10.85 19.91
C TYR A 61 -6.45 11.47 20.91
N ARG A 62 -7.04 12.61 20.55
CA ARG A 62 -8.12 13.24 21.32
C ARG A 62 -9.06 14.00 20.38
N GLU A 63 -10.30 13.57 20.32
CA GLU A 63 -11.36 14.24 19.56
C GLU A 63 -12.67 14.18 20.37
N GLY A 64 -13.27 15.33 20.66
CA GLY A 64 -14.39 15.41 21.59
C GLY A 64 -14.05 14.80 22.96
N GLU A 65 -14.82 13.79 23.37
CA GLU A 65 -14.58 13.02 24.60
C GLU A 65 -13.74 11.75 24.39
N ALA A 66 -13.50 11.36 23.13
CA ALA A 66 -12.74 10.17 22.79
C ALA A 66 -11.25 10.38 23.09
N ARG A 67 -10.62 9.35 23.66
CA ARG A 67 -9.17 9.32 23.94
C ARG A 67 -8.57 8.06 23.35
N GLY A 68 -7.35 8.17 22.85
CA GLY A 68 -6.76 7.07 22.13
C GLY A 68 -5.30 7.24 21.77
N SER A 69 -4.85 6.41 20.84
CA SER A 69 -3.51 6.46 20.27
C SER A 69 -3.61 6.50 18.76
N LYS A 70 -2.74 7.31 18.17
CA LYS A 70 -2.57 7.44 16.73
C LYS A 70 -1.14 7.06 16.38
N LEU A 71 -0.99 6.08 15.51
CA LEU A 71 0.29 5.65 14.97
C LEU A 71 0.32 5.99 13.48
N GLU A 72 1.33 6.74 13.07
CA GLU A 72 1.58 7.10 11.68
C GLU A 72 2.92 6.51 11.27
N PHE A 73 3.02 6.02 10.05
CA PHE A 73 4.28 5.55 9.50
C PHE A 73 4.42 5.87 8.03
N ASP A 74 5.67 6.05 7.61
CA ASP A 74 5.99 6.49 6.25
C ASP A 74 7.07 5.63 5.60
N GLU A 75 6.84 5.32 4.32
CA GLU A 75 7.75 4.59 3.43
C GLU A 75 8.33 3.27 3.99
N LEU A 76 7.52 2.52 4.75
CA LEU A 76 7.90 1.19 5.23
C LEU A 76 7.88 0.18 4.08
N SER A 77 8.88 -0.71 4.02
CA SER A 77 8.81 -1.91 3.19
C SER A 77 7.76 -2.88 3.71
N PHE A 78 7.32 -3.83 2.87
CA PHE A 78 6.36 -4.86 3.27
C PHE A 78 6.80 -5.63 4.52
N GLU A 79 8.08 -5.98 4.59
CA GLU A 79 8.64 -6.68 5.75
C GLU A 79 8.65 -5.79 7.01
N GLU A 80 8.99 -4.49 6.88
CA GLU A 80 8.92 -3.54 8.01
C GLU A 80 7.47 -3.39 8.52
N VAL A 81 6.47 -3.39 7.64
CA VAL A 81 5.04 -3.36 8.01
C VAL A 81 4.64 -4.64 8.75
N GLU A 82 5.03 -5.82 8.25
CA GLU A 82 4.72 -7.09 8.91
C GLU A 82 5.36 -7.18 10.30
N ARG A 83 6.61 -6.72 10.44
CA ARG A 83 7.30 -6.63 11.74
C ARG A 83 6.60 -5.66 12.68
N LEU A 84 6.24 -4.45 12.20
CA LEU A 84 5.49 -3.47 13.00
C LEU A 84 4.16 -4.06 13.47
N ALA A 85 3.41 -4.70 12.58
CA ALA A 85 2.16 -5.37 12.92
C ALA A 85 2.37 -6.46 14.00
N ALA A 86 3.42 -7.29 13.87
CA ALA A 86 3.74 -8.32 14.84
C ALA A 86 4.10 -7.75 16.23
N GLU A 87 4.80 -6.61 16.29
CA GLU A 87 5.18 -5.93 17.53
C GLU A 87 3.97 -5.35 18.25
N LEU A 88 3.06 -4.74 17.50
CA LEU A 88 1.79 -4.26 18.00
C LEU A 88 0.92 -5.44 18.56
N ASN A 89 1.14 -6.66 18.04
CA ASN A 89 0.31 -7.84 18.30
C ASN A 89 0.72 -8.60 19.57
N ARG A 90 1.78 -8.14 20.26
CA ARG A 90 2.29 -8.76 21.50
C ARG A 90 1.27 -8.81 22.64
N ALA A 91 0.15 -8.10 22.53
CA ALA A 91 -0.94 -8.13 23.50
C ALA A 91 -1.96 -9.28 23.30
N GLY A 92 -1.87 -10.13 22.26
CA GLY A 92 -2.79 -11.28 22.19
C GLY A 92 -2.90 -12.10 20.90
N SER A 93 -2.01 -11.96 19.90
CA SER A 93 -2.11 -12.73 18.64
C SER A 93 -3.45 -12.57 17.89
N ARG A 94 -4.06 -11.39 17.99
CA ARG A 94 -5.44 -11.12 17.56
C ARG A 94 -5.56 -10.61 16.14
N TYR A 95 -4.44 -10.36 15.48
CA TYR A 95 -4.46 -10.00 14.07
C TYR A 95 -3.18 -10.43 13.38
N LYS A 96 -3.26 -10.53 12.06
CA LYS A 96 -2.13 -10.79 11.16
C LYS A 96 -2.27 -9.91 9.94
N LEU A 97 -1.14 -9.49 9.41
CA LEU A 97 -1.06 -8.78 8.14
C LEU A 97 0.14 -9.36 7.40
N SER A 98 -0.05 -9.63 6.12
CA SER A 98 1.02 -10.02 5.21
C SER A 98 0.83 -9.33 3.87
N ILE A 99 1.95 -8.85 3.33
CA ILE A 99 1.98 -8.16 2.04
C ILE A 99 3.10 -8.79 1.22
N SER A 100 2.75 -9.31 0.05
CA SER A 100 3.71 -9.97 -0.83
C SER A 100 3.53 -9.53 -2.27
N ARG A 101 4.62 -9.60 -3.04
CA ARG A 101 4.61 -9.27 -4.47
C ARG A 101 5.03 -10.46 -5.30
N SER A 102 4.28 -10.72 -6.37
CA SER A 102 4.60 -11.70 -7.41
C SER A 102 4.48 -11.04 -8.78
N GLY A 103 5.61 -10.63 -9.35
CA GLY A 103 5.64 -9.86 -10.60
C GLY A 103 4.95 -8.51 -10.43
N SER A 104 3.91 -8.26 -11.24
CA SER A 104 3.08 -7.06 -11.19
C SER A 104 1.94 -7.13 -10.17
N LEU A 105 1.72 -8.28 -9.53
CA LEU A 105 0.64 -8.46 -8.55
C LEU A 105 1.17 -8.24 -7.14
N VAL A 106 0.49 -7.39 -6.38
CA VAL A 106 0.70 -7.22 -4.94
C VAL A 106 -0.50 -7.81 -4.22
N GLU A 107 -0.25 -8.83 -3.43
CA GLU A 107 -1.26 -9.50 -2.63
C GLU A 107 -1.13 -9.07 -1.18
N VAL A 108 -2.26 -8.62 -0.63
CA VAL A 108 -2.43 -8.28 0.78
C VAL A 108 -3.37 -9.29 1.41
N ARG A 109 -2.93 -9.89 2.52
CA ARG A 109 -3.75 -10.76 3.36
C ARG A 109 -3.72 -10.27 4.79
N GLY A 110 -4.87 -10.21 5.42
CA GLY A 110 -5.01 -9.89 6.83
C GLY A 110 -6.00 -10.82 7.50
N SER A 111 -5.87 -10.97 8.81
CA SER A 111 -6.93 -11.55 9.64
C SER A 111 -7.02 -10.77 10.93
N VAL A 112 -8.23 -10.64 11.45
CA VAL A 112 -8.50 -10.00 12.73
C VAL A 112 -9.51 -10.81 13.52
N ASP A 113 -9.20 -11.08 14.78
CA ASP A 113 -10.04 -11.78 15.74
C ASP A 113 -10.66 -10.77 16.71
N LEU A 114 -11.93 -10.45 16.45
CA LEU A 114 -12.72 -9.57 17.29
C LEU A 114 -13.68 -10.35 18.21
N THR A 115 -13.53 -11.67 18.35
CA THR A 115 -14.41 -12.53 19.16
C THR A 115 -14.57 -12.02 20.61
N PRO A 116 -13.49 -11.58 21.28
CA PRO A 116 -13.56 -10.99 22.62
C PRO A 116 -14.20 -9.60 22.74
N LEU A 117 -14.60 -8.99 21.62
CA LEU A 117 -15.36 -7.73 21.60
C LEU A 117 -16.86 -7.96 21.32
N ALA A 118 -17.35 -9.21 21.35
CA ALA A 118 -18.75 -9.55 21.05
C ALA A 118 -19.79 -8.74 21.86
N GLU A 119 -19.46 -8.38 23.11
CA GLU A 119 -20.36 -7.63 24.01
C GLU A 119 -20.14 -6.12 23.95
N THR A 120 -19.34 -5.63 23.00
CA THR A 120 -18.97 -4.22 22.85
C THR A 120 -19.40 -3.71 21.49
N ASP A 121 -19.98 -2.50 21.45
CA ASP A 121 -20.34 -1.80 20.21
C ASP A 121 -19.09 -1.23 19.54
N SER A 122 -18.21 -2.09 19.02
CA SER A 122 -16.93 -1.68 18.43
C SER A 122 -17.05 -1.49 16.92
N GLU A 123 -16.50 -0.40 16.40
CA GLU A 123 -16.39 -0.18 14.96
C GLU A 123 -14.93 -0.32 14.55
N VAL A 124 -14.68 -1.15 13.55
CA VAL A 124 -13.34 -1.33 12.95
C VAL A 124 -13.45 -1.10 11.46
N LEU A 125 -12.66 -0.16 10.96
CA LEU A 125 -12.54 0.13 9.53
C LEU A 125 -11.10 -0.11 9.09
N VAL A 126 -10.93 -0.92 8.04
CA VAL A 126 -9.63 -1.18 7.41
C VAL A 126 -9.72 -0.77 5.96
N GLU A 127 -8.83 0.13 5.54
CA GLU A 127 -8.76 0.67 4.19
C GLU A 127 -7.35 0.52 3.64
N ILE A 128 -7.25 0.05 2.40
CA ILE A 128 -5.98 -0.11 1.70
C ILE A 128 -6.10 0.46 0.30
N SER A 129 -5.21 1.37 -0.03
CA SER A 129 -5.08 1.97 -1.35
C SER A 129 -3.77 1.55 -2.01
N ALA A 130 -3.79 1.37 -3.32
CA ALA A 130 -2.60 1.05 -4.09
C ALA A 130 -2.68 1.65 -5.51
N PRO A 131 -1.54 2.00 -6.15
CA PRO A 131 -1.51 2.44 -7.53
C PRO A 131 -1.66 1.21 -8.43
N GLY A 132 -2.90 0.89 -8.75
CA GLY A 132 -3.24 -0.26 -9.56
C GLY A 132 -4.73 -0.54 -9.54
N GLU A 133 -5.15 -1.47 -10.38
CA GLU A 133 -6.51 -1.96 -10.36
C GLU A 133 -6.63 -3.12 -9.36
N VAL A 134 -7.77 -3.19 -8.67
CA VAL A 134 -8.10 -4.32 -7.79
C VAL A 134 -8.54 -5.48 -8.66
N THR A 135 -7.78 -6.58 -8.62
CA THR A 135 -8.05 -7.78 -9.42
C THR A 135 -8.94 -8.78 -8.70
N THR A 136 -8.71 -8.98 -7.41
CA THR A 136 -9.48 -9.90 -6.56
C THR A 136 -9.51 -9.33 -5.16
N THR A 137 -10.68 -9.35 -4.51
CA THR A 137 -10.83 -8.92 -3.13
C THR A 137 -12.08 -9.55 -2.51
N ASN A 138 -12.06 -9.71 -1.18
CA ASN A 138 -13.25 -10.03 -0.38
C ASN A 138 -13.81 -8.81 0.37
N GLY A 139 -13.32 -7.60 0.08
CA GLY A 139 -13.79 -6.33 0.62
C GLY A 139 -14.54 -5.46 -0.39
N GLU A 140 -14.99 -4.30 0.05
CA GLU A 140 -15.65 -3.31 -0.81
C GLU A 140 -14.60 -2.51 -1.58
N THR A 141 -14.76 -2.36 -2.89
CA THR A 141 -13.83 -1.61 -3.73
C THR A 141 -14.40 -0.24 -4.12
N ASN A 142 -13.59 0.81 -3.97
CA ASN A 142 -13.90 2.15 -4.42
C ASN A 142 -12.66 2.83 -5.00
N ALA A 143 -12.65 3.14 -6.30
CA ALA A 143 -11.62 3.94 -6.96
C ALA A 143 -10.14 3.57 -6.63
N GLY A 144 -9.81 2.27 -6.60
CA GLY A 144 -8.45 1.78 -6.28
C GLY A 144 -8.14 1.64 -4.79
N MET A 145 -9.13 1.90 -3.94
CA MET A 145 -9.15 1.59 -2.52
C MET A 145 -10.00 0.35 -2.28
N VAL A 146 -9.57 -0.50 -1.36
CA VAL A 146 -10.36 -1.60 -0.82
C VAL A 146 -10.60 -1.35 0.65
N SER A 147 -11.83 -1.56 1.11
CA SER A 147 -12.23 -1.39 2.49
C SER A 147 -12.90 -2.64 3.06
N TRP A 148 -12.68 -2.88 4.34
CA TRP A 148 -13.31 -3.93 5.12
C TRP A 148 -13.85 -3.34 6.42
N ARG A 149 -14.99 -3.88 6.87
CA ARG A 149 -15.60 -3.54 8.16
C ARG A 149 -15.77 -4.80 9.02
N PRO A 150 -14.68 -5.31 9.61
CA PRO A 150 -14.73 -6.48 10.50
C PRO A 150 -15.76 -6.27 11.62
N GLN A 151 -16.61 -7.28 11.84
CA GLN A 151 -17.65 -7.19 12.87
C GLN A 151 -17.11 -7.67 14.23
N PRO A 152 -17.54 -7.05 15.34
CA PRO A 152 -17.28 -7.56 16.67
C PRO A 152 -17.85 -8.97 16.85
N GLY A 153 -17.15 -9.82 17.60
CA GLY A 153 -17.64 -11.17 17.92
C GLY A 153 -17.28 -12.27 16.94
N GLU A 154 -16.57 -11.96 15.84
CA GLU A 154 -16.12 -12.94 14.85
C GLU A 154 -14.65 -12.75 14.45
N VAL A 155 -14.14 -13.74 13.70
CA VAL A 155 -12.84 -13.66 13.03
C VAL A 155 -13.09 -13.29 11.58
N THR A 156 -12.52 -12.16 11.14
CA THR A 156 -12.64 -11.68 9.77
C THR A 156 -11.31 -11.87 9.04
N GLU A 157 -11.35 -12.60 7.93
CA GLU A 157 -10.24 -12.67 6.97
C GLU A 157 -10.40 -11.59 5.90
N MET A 158 -9.30 -10.91 5.57
CA MET A 158 -9.23 -9.83 4.59
C MET A 158 -8.22 -10.23 3.53
N SER A 159 -8.57 -10.06 2.27
CA SER A 159 -7.68 -10.34 1.14
C SER A 159 -7.95 -9.41 -0.02
N ALA A 160 -6.88 -8.85 -0.59
CA ALA A 160 -6.95 -8.05 -1.81
C ALA A 160 -5.69 -8.26 -2.65
N THR A 161 -5.87 -8.31 -3.96
CA THR A 161 -4.80 -8.41 -4.94
C THR A 161 -4.89 -7.23 -5.89
N PHE A 162 -3.81 -6.47 -5.96
CA PHE A 162 -3.68 -5.27 -6.77
C PHE A 162 -2.74 -5.55 -7.94
N GLN A 163 -3.11 -5.09 -9.14
CA GLN A 163 -2.25 -5.16 -10.31
C GLN A 163 -1.58 -3.83 -10.58
N PHE A 164 -0.27 -3.81 -10.41
CA PHE A 164 0.59 -2.65 -10.65
C PHE A 164 1.04 -2.66 -12.10
N THR A 165 0.91 -1.52 -12.79
CA THR A 165 1.42 -1.40 -14.16
C THR A 165 2.94 -1.31 -14.14
N ASP A 166 3.63 -2.33 -14.66
CA ASP A 166 5.08 -2.34 -14.76
C ASP A 166 5.57 -1.27 -15.75
N ALA A 167 6.09 -0.16 -15.22
CA ALA A 167 6.80 0.87 -16.01
C ALA A 167 8.03 0.29 -16.76
N ARG A 168 8.49 -0.91 -16.38
CA ARG A 168 9.61 -1.61 -17.03
C ARG A 168 9.32 -1.98 -18.49
N SER A 169 8.05 -2.19 -18.85
CA SER A 169 7.65 -2.41 -20.25
C SER A 169 7.91 -1.17 -21.12
N ALA A 170 7.69 0.04 -20.60
CA ALA A 170 7.92 1.29 -21.33
C ALA A 170 9.42 1.54 -21.64
N GLY A 171 10.32 1.12 -20.74
CA GLY A 171 11.76 1.27 -20.95
C GLY A 171 12.32 0.42 -22.09
N LEU A 172 11.76 -0.78 -22.32
CA LEU A 172 12.19 -1.66 -23.41
C LEU A 172 11.78 -1.12 -24.78
N PHE A 173 10.61 -0.49 -24.90
CA PHE A 173 10.20 0.19 -26.14
C PHE A 173 11.08 1.41 -26.44
N GLY A 174 11.46 2.18 -25.41
CA GLY A 174 12.38 3.31 -25.55
C GLY A 174 13.77 2.90 -26.07
N TRP A 175 14.38 1.88 -25.46
CA TRP A 175 15.69 1.38 -25.90
C TRP A 175 15.64 0.72 -27.28
N SER A 176 14.55 0.03 -27.62
CA SER A 176 14.37 -0.60 -28.93
C SER A 176 14.30 0.44 -30.06
N LEU A 177 13.67 1.60 -29.82
CA LEU A 177 13.65 2.71 -30.77
C LEU A 177 15.04 3.32 -30.97
N VAL A 178 15.81 3.49 -29.90
CA VAL A 178 17.19 4.01 -29.99
C VAL A 178 18.09 3.04 -30.77
N LEU A 179 18.06 1.74 -30.45
CA LEU A 179 18.82 0.71 -31.16
C LEU A 179 18.40 0.58 -32.63
N GLY A 180 17.09 0.64 -32.90
CA GLY A 180 16.55 0.65 -34.26
C GLY A 180 17.05 1.87 -35.04
N GLY A 181 17.02 3.06 -34.43
CA GLY A 181 17.52 4.29 -35.04
C GLY A 181 19.02 4.23 -35.38
N VAL A 182 19.86 3.75 -34.46
CA VAL A 182 21.32 3.63 -34.68
C VAL A 182 21.63 2.63 -35.79
N THR A 183 20.94 1.49 -35.81
CA THR A 183 21.13 0.46 -36.84
C THR A 183 20.73 0.99 -38.21
N PHE A 184 19.58 1.66 -38.30
CA PHE A 184 19.10 2.24 -39.55
C PHE A 184 20.00 3.39 -40.04
N GLY A 185 20.49 4.22 -39.13
CA GLY A 185 21.45 5.29 -39.44
C GLY A 185 22.77 4.75 -40.00
N THR A 186 23.28 3.66 -39.43
CA THR A 186 24.52 3.00 -39.91
C THR A 186 24.32 2.40 -41.30
N ALA A 187 23.19 1.73 -41.55
CA ALA A 187 22.85 1.16 -42.86
C ALA A 187 22.74 2.25 -43.95
N LEU A 188 22.10 3.38 -43.62
CA LEU A 188 22.00 4.54 -44.52
C LEU A 188 23.38 5.12 -44.85
N LEU A 189 24.26 5.26 -43.86
CA LEU A 189 25.63 5.75 -44.06
C LEU A 189 26.42 4.86 -45.04
N VAL A 190 26.36 3.54 -44.84
CA VAL A 190 27.03 2.57 -45.72
C VAL A 190 26.44 2.62 -47.13
N ALA A 191 25.12 2.71 -47.28
CA ALA A 191 24.46 2.83 -48.58
C ALA A 191 24.88 4.09 -49.35
N VAL A 192 24.95 5.25 -48.67
CA VAL A 192 25.40 6.52 -49.26
C VAL A 192 26.86 6.41 -49.71
N LEU A 193 27.75 5.89 -48.86
CA LEU A 193 29.16 5.70 -49.21
C LEU A 193 29.34 4.76 -50.40
N ALA A 194 28.56 3.67 -50.47
CA ALA A 194 28.57 2.74 -51.59
C ALA A 194 28.08 3.36 -52.91
N LEU A 195 27.09 4.26 -52.85
CA LEU A 195 26.61 4.97 -54.05
C LEU A 195 27.61 6.01 -54.56
N VAL A 196 28.22 6.78 -53.65
CA VAL A 196 29.24 7.79 -54.02
C VAL A 196 30.47 7.13 -54.64
N THR A 197 30.94 6.02 -54.07
CA THR A 197 32.07 5.25 -54.62
C THR A 197 31.74 4.64 -55.98
N ARG A 198 30.53 4.08 -56.17
CA ARG A 198 30.07 3.59 -57.48
C ARG A 198 29.99 4.70 -58.53
N GLN A 199 29.53 5.89 -58.17
CA GLN A 199 29.46 7.02 -59.10
C GLN A 199 30.86 7.49 -59.52
N ARG A 200 31.81 7.56 -58.58
CA ARG A 200 33.21 7.91 -58.86
C ARG A 200 33.88 6.88 -59.78
N ALA A 201 33.69 5.59 -59.51
CA ALA A 201 34.24 4.52 -60.35
C ALA A 201 33.67 4.51 -61.78
N ARG A 202 32.39 4.87 -61.96
CA ARG A 202 31.79 5.02 -63.30
C ARG A 202 32.30 6.25 -64.06
N ALA A 203 32.62 7.33 -63.36
CA ALA A 203 33.15 8.55 -63.96
C ALA A 203 34.58 8.38 -64.50
N ASP A 204 35.43 7.59 -63.84
CA ASP A 204 36.81 7.32 -64.30
C ASP A 204 36.88 6.37 -65.51
N SER A 205 35.96 5.40 -65.61
CA SER A 205 35.92 4.46 -66.73
C SER A 205 35.41 5.07 -68.05
N GLY A 206 34.80 6.25 -68.02
CA GLY A 206 34.32 6.97 -69.21
C GLY A 206 35.37 7.84 -69.91
N ARG A 207 36.61 7.87 -69.40
CA ARG A 207 37.68 8.78 -69.88
C ARG A 207 38.90 8.05 -70.48
N ARG A 208 38.78 6.76 -70.79
CA ARG A 208 39.78 5.98 -71.53
C ARG A 208 39.26 5.58 -72.90
#